data_AF-A0A328SCF9-F1
#
_entry.id   AF-A0A328SCF9-F1
#
_cell.length_a   1.000
_cell.length_b   1.000
_cell.length_c   1.000
_cell.angle_alpha   90.00
_cell.angle_beta   90.00
_cell.angle_gamma   90.00
#
_symmetry.space_group_name_H-M   'P 1'
#
loop_
_entity.id
_entity.type
_entity.pdbx_description
1 polymer ?
#
loop_
_entity_poly.entity_id
_entity_poly.type
_entity_poly.pdbx_seq_one_letter_code
_entity_poly.pdbx_strand_id
1 'polypeptide(L)' 'QPMANREITLVIDEVSHYLTTDANGRYEYNYTTVKEGTFTAVATFYDTEGVVATLSNETTFKVSKLNTTTVVTV' A
#
# COMPACT_ATOMS: atom_id res chain seq x y z
N GLN A 1 14.11 -14.59 12.99
CA GLN A 1 14.61 -14.42 11.62
C GLN A 1 14.62 -12.93 11.31
N PRO A 2 15.73 -12.33 10.84
CA PRO A 2 15.72 -10.92 10.48
C PRO A 2 14.82 -10.72 9.26
N MET A 3 13.77 -9.91 9.43
CA MET A 3 12.81 -9.57 8.38
C MET A 3 13.33 -8.43 7.48
N ALA A 4 14.64 -8.17 7.48
CA ALA A 4 15.25 -7.11 6.69
C ALA A 4 15.48 -7.52 5.23
N ASN A 5 15.35 -6.57 4.32
CA ASN A 5 15.56 -6.76 2.88
C ASN A 5 14.66 -7.86 2.28
N ARG A 6 13.43 -7.95 2.78
CA ARG A 6 12.45 -8.94 2.38
C ARG A 6 11.41 -8.31 1.44
N GLU A 7 11.04 -9.02 0.38
CA GLU A 7 10.13 -8.53 -0.65
C GLU A 7 8.67 -8.56 -0.16
N ILE A 8 7.94 -7.49 -0.43
CA ILE A 8 6.52 -7.34 -0.14
C ILE A 8 5.80 -6.90 -1.41
N THR A 9 4.67 -7.53 -1.70
CA THR A 9 3.73 -7.06 -2.72
C THR A 9 2.58 -6.34 -2.03
N LEU A 10 2.43 -5.05 -2.28
CA LEU A 10 1.33 -4.23 -1.80
C LEU A 10 0.34 -3.98 -2.95
N VAL A 11 -0.91 -4.39 -2.80
CA VAL A 11 -1.97 -4.15 -3.78
C VAL A 11 -2.92 -3.08 -3.26
N ILE A 12 -3.08 -2.00 -4.03
CA ILE A 12 -4.04 -0.91 -3.75
C ILE A 12 -4.76 -0.60 -5.05
N ASP A 13 -6.10 -0.53 -5.03
CA ASP A 13 -6.90 -0.21 -6.24
C ASP A 13 -6.58 -1.13 -7.44
N GLU A 14 -6.41 -2.43 -7.17
CA GLU A 14 -6.00 -3.46 -8.14
C GLU A 14 -4.59 -3.27 -8.76
N VAL A 15 -3.84 -2.26 -8.31
CA VAL A 15 -2.47 -1.99 -8.75
C VAL A 15 -1.49 -2.60 -7.77
N SER A 16 -0.51 -3.34 -8.29
CA SER A 16 0.56 -3.93 -7.50
C SER A 16 1.76 -2.98 -7.36
N HIS A 17 2.31 -2.92 -6.16
CA HIS A 17 3.51 -2.17 -5.78
C HIS A 17 4.50 -3.12 -5.10
N TYR A 18 5.73 -3.17 -5.61
CA TYR A 18 6.79 -4.04 -5.09
C TYR A 18 7.68 -3.23 -4.15
N LEU A 19 7.78 -3.68 -2.90
CA LEU A 19 8.49 -3.02 -1.82
C LEU A 19 9.49 -3.97 -1.18
N THR A 20 10.40 -3.40 -0.40
CA THR A 20 11.38 -4.15 0.39
C THR A 20 11.39 -3.61 1.81
N THR A 21 11.44 -4.49 2.79
CA THR A 21 11.55 -4.10 4.20
C THR A 21 12.93 -3.51 4.53
N ASP A 22 12.94 -2.55 5.46
CA ASP A 22 14.14 -1.94 6.00
C ASP A 22 14.93 -2.87 6.94
N ALA A 23 16.03 -2.37 7.49
CA ALA A 23 16.88 -3.13 8.43
C ALA A 23 16.14 -3.63 9.69
N ASN A 24 14.99 -3.04 10.02
CA ASN A 24 14.15 -3.39 11.16
C ASN A 24 12.93 -4.24 10.77
N GLY A 25 12.77 -4.59 9.49
CA GLY A 25 11.63 -5.35 8.99
C GLY A 25 10.36 -4.52 8.74
N ARG A 26 10.49 -3.19 8.64
CA ARG A 26 9.38 -2.27 8.37
C ARG A 26 9.34 -1.87 6.90
N TYR A 27 8.17 -1.50 6.41
CA TYR A 27 8.01 -0.90 5.09
C TYR A 27 7.11 0.33 5.20
N GLU A 28 7.31 1.31 4.32
CA GLU A 28 6.50 2.51 4.22
C GLU A 28 6.15 2.77 2.75
N TYR A 29 4.93 3.21 2.49
CA TYR A 29 4.46 3.52 1.14
C TYR A 29 3.47 4.69 1.16
N ASN A 30 3.75 5.71 0.36
CA ASN A 30 2.88 6.88 0.22
C ASN A 30 1.97 6.69 -1.00
N TYR A 31 0.70 6.37 -0.76
CA TYR A 31 -0.31 6.26 -1.82
C TYR A 31 -1.00 7.61 -2.07
N THR A 32 -0.97 8.08 -3.32
CA THR A 32 -1.65 9.31 -3.77
C THR A 32 -2.61 8.97 -4.90
N THR A 33 -3.85 9.46 -4.82
CA THR A 33 -4.88 9.24 -5.84
C THR A 33 -5.78 10.46 -6.02
N VAL A 34 -6.33 10.62 -7.23
CA VAL A 34 -7.38 11.62 -7.55
C VAL A 34 -8.78 11.04 -7.42
N LYS A 35 -8.89 9.72 -7.25
CA LYS A 35 -10.16 9.01 -7.08
C LYS A 35 -10.64 9.18 -5.65
N GLU A 36 -11.92 9.48 -5.50
CA GLU A 36 -12.59 9.42 -4.19
C GLU A 36 -13.17 8.03 -3.97
N GLY A 37 -13.27 7.60 -2.73
CA GLY A 37 -13.84 6.31 -2.39
C GLY A 37 -13.15 5.63 -1.21
N THR A 38 -13.54 4.38 -0.99
CA THR A 38 -12.92 3.49 -0.02
C THR A 38 -11.92 2.61 -0.74
N PHE A 39 -10.68 2.58 -0.26
CA PHE A 39 -9.60 1.78 -0.80
C PHE A 39 -9.17 0.74 0.22
N THR A 40 -8.93 -0.49 -0.24
CA THR A 40 -8.30 -1.54 0.54
C THR A 40 -6.87 -1.70 0.06
N ALA A 41 -5.94 -1.64 1.00
CA ALA A 41 -4.53 -1.94 0.78
C ALA A 41 -4.22 -3.32 1.37
N VAL A 42 -3.73 -4.24 0.54
CA VAL A 42 -3.36 -5.60 0.94
C VAL A 42 -1.86 -5.77 0.77
N ALA A 43 -1.14 -5.98 1.86
CA ALA A 43 0.29 -6.26 1.85
C ALA A 43 0.51 -7.76 2.03
N THR A 44 1.23 -8.36 1.09
CA THR A 44 1.55 -9.79 1.09
C THR A 44 3.07 -9.97 1.11
N PHE A 45 3.53 -10.71 2.11
CA PHE A 45 4.89 -11.18 2.23
C PHE A 45 5.01 -12.59 1.64
N TYR A 46 5.92 -12.76 0.68
CA TYR A 46 6.26 -14.05 0.10
C TYR A 46 7.64 -14.47 0.60
N ASP A 47 7.72 -15.63 1.25
CA ASP A 47 9.02 -16.18 1.60
C ASP A 47 9.63 -16.87 0.37
N THR A 48 10.67 -16.26 -0.18
CA THR A 48 11.42 -16.79 -1.31
C THR A 48 12.17 -18.07 -0.97
N GLU A 49 12.46 -18.33 0.31
CA GLU A 49 13.16 -19.54 0.78
C GLU A 49 12.20 -20.69 1.15
N GLY A 50 10.88 -20.43 1.14
CA GLY A 50 9.83 -21.44 1.41
C GLY A 50 9.82 -22.01 2.83
N VAL A 51 10.50 -21.34 3.77
CA VAL A 51 10.61 -21.72 5.19
C VAL A 51 9.39 -21.23 5.98
N VAL A 52 8.77 -20.14 5.54
CA VAL A 52 7.62 -19.49 6.18
C VAL A 52 6.41 -19.48 5.24
N ALA A 53 5.22 -19.64 5.80
CA ALA A 53 3.98 -19.47 5.04
C ALA A 53 3.84 -18.03 4.52
N THR A 54 3.18 -17.87 3.38
CA THR A 54 2.74 -16.55 2.89
C THR A 54 1.90 -15.86 3.95
N LEU A 55 2.25 -14.61 4.26
CA LEU A 55 1.52 -13.79 5.23
C LEU A 55 0.91 -12.61 4.50
N SER A 56 -0.36 -12.32 4.77
CA SER A 56 -1.03 -11.12 4.26
C SER A 56 -1.72 -10.36 5.39
N ASN A 57 -1.72 -9.03 5.27
CA ASN A 57 -2.51 -8.14 6.12
C ASN A 57 -3.17 -7.08 5.23
N GLU A 58 -4.34 -6.62 5.65
CA GLU A 58 -5.08 -5.60 4.94
C GLU A 58 -5.45 -4.43 5.83
N THR A 59 -5.59 -3.27 5.20
CA THR A 59 -6.12 -2.07 5.83
C THR A 59 -7.01 -1.31 4.85
N THR A 60 -8.03 -0.65 5.38
CA THR A 60 -9.01 0.08 4.57
C THR A 60 -9.01 1.54 4.98
N PHE A 61 -8.98 2.43 4.00
CA PHE A 61 -8.99 3.88 4.21
C PHE A 61 -9.94 4.58 3.24
N LYS A 62 -10.47 5.73 3.66
CA LYS A 62 -11.39 6.54 2.86
C LYS A 62 -10.66 7.77 2.32
N VAL A 63 -10.75 7.99 1.01
CA VAL A 63 -10.31 9.21 0.33
C VAL A 63 -11.54 10.03 -0.02
N SER A 64 -11.58 11.26 0.45
CA SER A 64 -12.63 12.24 0.16
C SER A 64 -12.04 13.44 -0.54
N LYS A 65 -12.71 13.94 -1.58
CA LYS A 65 -12.36 15.20 -2.22
C LYS A 65 -12.59 16.36 -1.27
N LEU A 66 -11.69 17.33 -1.30
CA LEU A 66 -11.95 18.63 -0.71
C LEU A 66 -12.87 19.40 -1.65
N ASN A 67 -14.02 19.85 -1.15
CA ASN A 67 -14.94 20.66 -1.94
C ASN A 67 -14.27 21.98 -2.34
N THR A 68 -13.97 22.16 -3.63
CA THR A 68 -13.44 23.42 -4.17
C THR A 68 -14.49 24.12 -5.01
N THR A 69 -14.87 25.34 -4.62
CA THR A 69 -15.70 26.23 -5.44
C THR A 69 -14.80 26.98 -6.42
N THR A 70 -14.82 26.60 -7.70
CA THR A 70 -14.11 27.33 -8.75
C THR A 70 -15.06 28.36 -9.36
N VAL A 71 -14.82 29.66 -9.11
CA VAL A 71 -15.52 30.73 -9.82
C VAL A 71 -14.67 31.13 -11.03
N VAL A 72 -15.23 30.96 -12.23
CA VAL A 72 -14.66 31.49 -13.47
C VAL A 72 -15.41 32.75 -13.83
N THR A 73 -14.73 33.89 -13.78
CA THR A 73 -15.23 35.17 -14.29
C THR A 73 -14.74 35.36 -15.73
N VAL A 74 -15.67 35.74 -16.62
CA VAL A 74 -15.43 36.06 -18.04
C VAL A 74 -15.03 37.52 -18.20
#